data_AF-A0A5C7GWK0-F1
#
_entry.id   AF-A0A5C7GWK0-F1
#
_cell.length_a   1.000
_cell.length_b   1.000
_cell.length_c   1.000
_cell.angle_alpha   90.00
_cell.angle_beta   90.00
_cell.angle_gamma   90.00
#
_symmetry.space_group_name_H-M   'P 1'
#
loop_
_entity.id
_entity.type
_entity.pdbx_description
1 polymer ?
#
loop_
_entity_poly.entity_id
_entity_poly.type
_entity_poly.pdbx_seq_one_letter_code
_entity_poly.pdbx_strand_id
1 'polypeptide(L)'
;MKDLIDKLLNTLKPHRVCYALFKALNSLESPKFNPNVFGTLIIAFSEMGLVEEASWVYHKIGILPAVPVCNALLNGLVKKGMFGSMWQFHTDMLSRGMVSNFVTYGKVEKVKSLCLQYATATQWLISSSIDVTKLEEPSDSSSASQKLKQLSKFEREFNAELQSLGPILSTSSQAEPYLTHLGTWK
;
A
#
# COMPACT_ATOMS: atom_id res chain seq x y z
N MET A 1 -3.51 -4.97 -21.12
CA MET A 1 -4.48 -4.14 -20.36
C MET A 1 -3.85 -2.84 -19.89
N LYS A 2 -2.66 -2.86 -19.27
CA LYS A 2 -1.92 -1.64 -18.88
C LYS A 2 -1.68 -0.67 -20.03
N ASP A 3 -1.18 -1.13 -21.18
CA ASP A 3 -0.93 -0.24 -22.34
C ASP A 3 -2.20 0.48 -22.84
N LEU A 4 -3.34 -0.21 -22.75
CA LEU A 4 -4.63 0.37 -23.09
C LEU A 4 -5.07 1.40 -22.04
N ILE A 5 -4.90 1.11 -20.75
CA ILE A 5 -5.15 2.07 -19.68
C ILE A 5 -4.25 3.30 -19.85
N ASP A 6 -2.95 3.11 -20.07
CA ASP A 6 -1.97 4.17 -20.25
C ASP A 6 -2.30 5.07 -21.45
N LYS A 7 -2.64 4.45 -22.60
CA LYS A 7 -3.10 5.18 -23.77
C LYS A 7 -4.36 5.99 -23.50
N LEU A 8 -5.31 5.47 -22.72
CA LEU A 8 -6.53 6.20 -22.34
C LEU A 8 -6.24 7.31 -21.33
N LEU A 9 -5.31 7.11 -20.38
CA LEU A 9 -4.89 8.11 -19.40
C LEU A 9 -4.25 9.34 -20.05
N ASN A 10 -3.63 9.19 -21.23
CA ASN A 10 -3.15 10.33 -22.02
C ASN A 10 -4.27 11.25 -22.54
N THR A 11 -5.52 10.80 -22.49
CA THR A 11 -6.69 11.55 -23.03
C THR A 11 -7.76 11.83 -21.98
N LEU A 12 -7.79 11.08 -20.87
CA LEU A 12 -8.87 11.07 -19.89
C LEU A 12 -8.32 11.00 -18.47
N LYS A 13 -9.06 11.58 -17.53
CA LYS A 13 -8.76 11.45 -16.09
C LYS A 13 -8.88 9.97 -15.64
N PRO A 14 -8.05 9.50 -14.67
CA PRO A 14 -8.07 8.12 -14.18
C PRO A 14 -9.45 7.57 -13.85
N HIS A 15 -10.24 8.32 -13.06
CA HIS A 15 -11.61 7.94 -12.72
C HIS A 15 -12.52 7.71 -13.95
N ARG A 16 -12.39 8.54 -15.00
CA ARG A 16 -13.18 8.37 -16.24
C ARG A 16 -12.75 7.14 -17.02
N VAL A 17 -11.44 6.85 -17.08
CA VAL A 17 -10.91 5.63 -17.69
C VAL A 17 -11.44 4.40 -16.95
N CYS A 18 -11.36 4.40 -15.62
CA CYS A 18 -11.87 3.32 -14.78
C CYS A 18 -13.37 3.08 -15.00
N TYR A 19 -14.18 4.13 -14.94
CA TYR A 19 -15.62 4.02 -15.17
C TYR A 19 -15.95 3.51 -16.57
N ALA A 20 -15.28 4.03 -17.62
CA ALA A 20 -15.51 3.60 -18.99
C ALA A 20 -15.14 2.14 -19.22
N LEU A 21 -13.98 1.70 -18.70
CA LEU A 21 -13.53 0.30 -18.79
C LEU A 21 -14.47 -0.62 -18.02
N PHE A 22 -14.86 -0.25 -16.80
CA PHE A 22 -15.80 -1.03 -16.02
C PHE A 22 -17.14 -1.17 -16.74
N LYS A 23 -17.69 -0.07 -17.26
CA LYS A 23 -18.96 -0.08 -18.00
C LYS A 23 -18.87 -0.92 -19.26
N ALA A 24 -17.79 -0.80 -20.03
CA ALA A 24 -17.57 -1.61 -21.22
C ALA A 24 -17.51 -3.11 -20.87
N LEU A 25 -16.71 -3.48 -19.87
CA LEU A 25 -16.61 -4.87 -19.41
C LEU A 25 -17.94 -5.41 -18.89
N ASN A 26 -18.71 -4.61 -18.15
CA ASN A 26 -20.02 -5.01 -17.66
C ASN A 26 -21.06 -5.11 -18.78
N SER A 27 -20.95 -4.29 -19.83
CA SER A 27 -21.85 -4.39 -21.00
C SER A 27 -21.54 -5.59 -21.89
N LEU A 28 -20.36 -6.20 -21.74
CA LEU A 28 -19.96 -7.43 -22.42
C LEU A 28 -20.45 -8.70 -21.70
N GLU A 29 -21.45 -8.57 -20.81
CA GLU A 29 -22.22 -9.62 -20.10
C GLU A 29 -22.86 -10.64 -21.08
N SER A 30 -22.00 -11.35 -21.78
CA SER A 30 -22.24 -12.65 -22.36
C SER A 30 -21.67 -13.68 -21.40
N PRO A 31 -22.21 -14.91 -21.35
CA PRO A 31 -21.70 -15.99 -20.49
C PRO A 31 -20.23 -16.39 -20.77
N LYS A 32 -19.55 -15.72 -21.70
CA LYS A 32 -18.13 -15.88 -22.03
C LYS A 32 -17.20 -14.99 -21.19
N PHE A 33 -17.69 -13.89 -20.60
CA PHE A 33 -16.85 -12.98 -19.82
C PHE A 33 -16.77 -13.43 -18.36
N ASN A 34 -15.64 -14.05 -18.04
CA ASN A 34 -15.34 -14.61 -16.73
C ASN A 34 -15.14 -13.47 -15.69
N PRO A 35 -15.67 -13.60 -14.46
CA PRO A 35 -15.38 -12.72 -13.32
C PRO A 35 -13.90 -12.33 -13.15
N ASN A 36 -12.99 -13.17 -13.65
CA ASN A 36 -11.56 -12.95 -13.71
C ASN A 36 -11.12 -11.65 -14.44
N VAL A 37 -11.90 -11.13 -15.40
CA VAL A 37 -11.51 -9.93 -16.16
C VAL A 37 -11.46 -8.67 -15.30
N PHE A 38 -12.37 -8.54 -14.33
CA PHE A 38 -12.28 -7.46 -13.34
C PHE A 38 -11.09 -7.63 -12.41
N GLY A 39 -10.69 -8.87 -12.12
CA GLY A 39 -9.44 -9.15 -11.41
C GLY A 39 -8.21 -8.61 -12.13
N THR A 40 -8.14 -8.80 -13.46
CA THR A 40 -7.07 -8.21 -14.29
C THR A 40 -7.09 -6.68 -14.25
N LEU A 41 -8.28 -6.07 -14.27
CA LEU A 41 -8.42 -4.61 -14.18
C LEU A 41 -7.92 -4.06 -12.84
N ILE A 42 -8.28 -4.71 -11.73
CA ILE A 42 -7.83 -4.34 -10.37
C ILE A 42 -6.30 -4.44 -10.26
N ILE A 43 -5.71 -5.55 -10.75
CA ILE A 43 -4.25 -5.73 -10.75
C ILE A 43 -3.59 -4.60 -11.53
N ALA A 44 -4.06 -4.33 -12.75
CA ALA A 44 -3.47 -3.29 -13.61
C ALA A 44 -3.50 -1.90 -12.96
N PHE A 45 -4.64 -1.49 -12.40
CA PHE A 45 -4.73 -0.21 -11.69
C PHE A 45 -3.83 -0.16 -10.45
N SER A 46 -3.77 -1.24 -9.67
CA SER A 46 -2.93 -1.32 -8.47
C SER A 46 -1.44 -1.17 -8.80
N GLU A 47 -0.98 -1.83 -9.86
CA GLU A 47 0.42 -1.78 -10.30
C GLU A 47 0.79 -0.44 -10.96
N MET A 48 -0.17 0.27 -11.53
CA MET A 48 -0.01 1.64 -12.04
C MET A 48 -0.11 2.70 -10.94
N GLY A 49 -0.33 2.31 -9.68
CA GLY A 49 -0.51 3.24 -8.56
C GLY A 49 -1.86 3.95 -8.54
N LEU A 50 -2.82 3.53 -9.38
CA LEU A 50 -4.19 4.03 -9.40
C LEU A 50 -5.04 3.22 -8.39
N VAL A 51 -4.62 3.26 -7.13
CA VAL A 51 -5.14 2.39 -6.06
C VAL A 51 -6.57 2.76 -5.69
N GLU A 52 -6.95 4.02 -5.85
CA GLU A 52 -8.29 4.53 -5.61
C GLU A 52 -9.29 3.96 -6.65
N GLU A 53 -8.90 3.93 -7.93
CA GLU A 53 -9.66 3.27 -9.00
C GLU A 53 -9.73 1.76 -8.79
N ALA A 54 -8.62 1.12 -8.39
CA ALA A 54 -8.59 -0.31 -8.10
C ALA A 54 -9.54 -0.68 -6.94
N SER A 55 -9.53 0.10 -5.86
CA SER A 55 -10.47 -0.04 -4.74
C SER A 55 -11.91 0.16 -5.19
N TRP A 56 -12.20 1.15 -6.04
CA TRP A 56 -13.55 1.35 -6.55
C TRP A 56 -14.07 0.13 -7.32
N VAL A 57 -13.26 -0.45 -8.23
CA VAL A 57 -13.64 -1.67 -8.98
C VAL A 57 -13.89 -2.84 -8.04
N TYR A 58 -13.02 -3.06 -7.04
CA TYR A 58 -13.17 -4.12 -6.05
C TYR A 58 -14.51 -4.05 -5.30
N HIS A 59 -14.95 -2.87 -4.87
CA HIS A 59 -16.24 -2.71 -4.21
C HIS A 59 -17.40 -2.86 -5.19
N LYS A 60 -17.22 -2.41 -6.44
CA LYS A 60 -18.29 -2.40 -7.45
C LYS A 60 -18.68 -3.78 -7.94
N ILE A 61 -17.73 -4.72 -8.05
CA ILE A 61 -18.01 -6.09 -8.51
C ILE A 61 -18.82 -6.92 -7.50
N GLY A 62 -18.87 -6.54 -6.22
CA GLY A 62 -19.65 -7.22 -5.17
C GLY A 62 -19.17 -8.63 -4.77
N ILE A 63 -18.45 -9.32 -5.63
CA ILE A 63 -17.87 -10.66 -5.39
C ILE A 63 -16.44 -10.57 -4.86
N LEU A 64 -15.99 -11.59 -4.11
CA LEU A 64 -14.64 -11.60 -3.54
C LEU A 64 -13.64 -12.06 -4.61
N PRO A 65 -12.67 -11.22 -5.02
CA PRO A 65 -11.68 -11.62 -6.01
C PRO A 65 -10.73 -12.69 -5.48
N ALA A 66 -10.03 -13.35 -6.41
CA ALA A 66 -8.96 -14.28 -6.06
C ALA A 66 -7.84 -13.60 -5.25
N VAL A 67 -7.15 -14.38 -4.43
CA VAL A 67 -6.07 -13.91 -3.55
C VAL A 67 -5.00 -13.07 -4.27
N PRO A 68 -4.52 -13.42 -5.48
CA PRO A 68 -3.53 -12.60 -6.18
C PRO A 68 -4.02 -11.18 -6.50
N VAL A 69 -5.31 -11.02 -6.80
CA VAL A 69 -5.92 -9.72 -7.09
C VAL A 69 -5.93 -8.84 -5.85
N CYS A 70 -6.33 -9.40 -4.71
CA CYS A 70 -6.37 -8.66 -3.46
C CYS A 70 -4.97 -8.32 -2.95
N ASN A 71 -4.00 -9.22 -3.14
CA ASN A 71 -2.59 -8.96 -2.81
C ASN A 71 -2.00 -7.83 -3.67
N ALA A 72 -2.36 -7.75 -4.96
CA ALA A 72 -1.92 -6.64 -5.82
C ALA A 72 -2.43 -5.29 -5.30
N LEU A 73 -3.70 -5.21 -4.88
CA LEU A 73 -4.28 -4.00 -4.30
C LEU A 73 -3.65 -3.63 -2.95
N LEU A 74 -3.46 -4.60 -2.04
CA LEU A 74 -2.73 -4.38 -0.79
C LEU A 74 -1.32 -3.83 -1.06
N ASN A 75 -0.59 -4.42 -2.01
CA ASN A 75 0.73 -3.96 -2.40
C ASN A 75 0.71 -2.53 -2.94
N GLY A 76 -0.25 -2.21 -3.83
CA GLY A 76 -0.46 -0.86 -4.34
C GLY A 76 -0.66 0.15 -3.21
N LEU A 77 -1.55 -0.17 -2.25
CA LEU A 77 -1.85 0.70 -1.10
C LEU A 77 -0.63 0.91 -0.20
N VAL A 78 0.14 -0.14 0.07
CA VAL A 78 1.40 -0.04 0.85
C VAL A 78 2.43 0.83 0.12
N LYS A 79 2.63 0.62 -1.19
CA LYS A 79 3.56 1.41 -2.00
C LYS A 79 3.19 2.90 -2.07
N LYS A 80 1.90 3.21 -2.02
CA LYS A 80 1.37 4.58 -1.94
C LYS A 80 1.39 5.17 -0.52
N GLY A 81 1.75 4.40 0.51
CA GLY A 81 1.72 4.84 1.91
C GLY A 81 0.31 5.02 2.48
N MET A 82 -0.71 4.46 1.83
CA MET A 82 -2.12 4.59 2.25
C MET A 82 -2.50 3.52 3.28
N PHE A 83 -1.86 3.55 4.45
CA PHE A 83 -1.98 2.49 5.46
C PHE A 83 -3.39 2.36 6.07
N GLY A 84 -4.11 3.48 6.24
CA GLY A 84 -5.49 3.46 6.72
C GLY A 84 -6.42 2.69 5.78
N SER A 85 -6.34 3.00 4.47
CA SER A 85 -7.10 2.30 3.43
C SER A 85 -6.65 0.85 3.27
N MET A 86 -5.34 0.58 3.39
CA MET A 86 -4.80 -0.79 3.41
C MET A 86 -5.41 -1.62 4.53
N TRP A 87 -5.47 -1.08 5.75
CA TRP A 87 -6.03 -1.79 6.90
C TRP A 87 -7.52 -2.06 6.73
N GLN A 88 -8.30 -1.05 6.33
CA GLN A 88 -9.73 -1.21 6.05
C GLN A 88 -9.98 -2.28 4.98
N PHE A 89 -9.21 -2.24 3.90
CA PHE A 89 -9.31 -3.23 2.83
C PHE A 89 -8.95 -4.64 3.30
N HIS A 90 -7.88 -4.80 4.07
CA HIS A 90 -7.50 -6.08 4.65
C HIS A 90 -8.57 -6.64 5.57
N THR A 91 -9.14 -5.82 6.46
CA THR A 91 -10.25 -6.24 7.34
C THR A 91 -11.48 -6.66 6.53
N ASP A 92 -11.83 -5.93 5.47
CA ASP A 92 -12.92 -6.31 4.57
C ASP A 92 -12.67 -7.68 3.92
N MET A 93 -11.48 -7.93 3.37
CA MET A 93 -11.12 -9.23 2.79
C MET A 93 -11.33 -10.38 3.78
N LEU A 94 -10.89 -10.22 5.04
CA LEU A 94 -11.06 -11.23 6.08
C LEU A 94 -12.54 -11.44 6.44
N SER A 95 -13.30 -10.35 6.54
CA SER A 95 -14.74 -10.42 6.86
C SER A 95 -15.55 -11.15 5.79
N ARG A 96 -15.07 -11.13 4.55
CA ARG A 96 -15.67 -11.83 3.40
C ARG A 96 -15.20 -13.28 3.26
N GLY A 97 -14.47 -13.80 4.26
CA GLY A 97 -14.04 -15.19 4.33
C GLY A 97 -12.71 -15.48 3.64
N MET A 98 -11.93 -14.47 3.24
CA MET A 98 -10.59 -14.72 2.73
C MET A 98 -9.69 -15.17 3.88
N VAL A 99 -9.15 -16.39 3.78
CA VAL A 99 -8.15 -16.87 4.72
C VAL A 99 -6.84 -16.15 4.44
N SER A 100 -6.32 -15.43 5.44
CA SER A 100 -5.04 -14.75 5.31
C SER A 100 -3.94 -15.78 5.03
N ASN A 101 -3.33 -15.74 3.83
CA ASN A 101 -2.12 -16.51 3.59
C ASN A 101 -1.01 -16.04 4.53
N PHE A 102 -0.11 -16.95 4.94
CA PHE A 102 0.99 -16.68 5.89
C PHE A 102 1.79 -15.41 5.53
N VAL A 103 1.97 -15.18 4.22
CA VAL A 103 2.64 -14.01 3.66
C VAL A 103 1.84 -12.72 3.89
N THR A 104 0.52 -12.72 3.69
CA THR A 104 -0.35 -11.54 3.90
C THR A 104 -0.46 -11.20 5.38
N TYR A 105 -0.55 -12.22 6.24
CA TYR A 105 -0.62 -12.04 7.70
C TYR A 105 0.67 -11.42 8.26
N GLY A 106 1.84 -11.99 7.91
CA GLY A 106 3.13 -11.49 8.37
C GLY A 106 3.42 -10.06 7.90
N LYS A 107 2.94 -9.68 6.70
CA LYS A 107 3.08 -8.33 6.15
C LYS A 107 2.26 -7.30 6.94
N VAL A 108 0.98 -7.59 7.18
CA VAL A 108 0.07 -6.68 7.86
C VAL A 108 0.41 -6.55 9.35
N GLU A 109 0.77 -7.65 10.02
CA GLU A 109 1.24 -7.62 11.41
C GLU A 109 2.59 -6.89 11.54
N LYS A 110 3.51 -7.01 10.58
CA LYS A 110 4.77 -6.26 10.62
C LYS A 110 4.55 -4.76 10.44
N VAL A 111 3.69 -4.34 9.49
CA VAL A 111 3.31 -2.92 9.33
C VAL A 111 2.61 -2.39 10.58
N LYS A 112 1.68 -3.16 11.16
CA LYS A 112 1.01 -2.81 12.43
C LYS A 112 2.00 -2.65 13.58
N SER A 113 2.96 -3.57 13.72
CA SER A 113 4.03 -3.50 14.72
C SER A 113 4.88 -2.23 14.52
N LEU A 114 5.30 -1.95 13.29
CA LEU A 114 6.04 -0.75 12.90
C LEU A 114 5.27 0.54 13.23
N CYS A 115 3.98 0.61 12.89
CA CYS A 115 3.14 1.75 13.23
C CYS A 115 2.95 1.93 14.74
N LEU A 116 2.80 0.82 15.49
CA LEU A 116 2.67 0.84 16.95
C LEU A 116 3.98 1.31 17.60
N GLN A 117 5.13 0.85 17.13
CA GLN A 117 6.45 1.31 17.58
C GLN A 117 6.67 2.80 17.29
N TYR A 118 6.19 3.30 16.14
CA TYR A 118 6.25 4.73 15.84
C TYR A 118 5.34 5.56 16.77
N ALA A 119 4.12 5.09 17.03
CA ALA A 119 3.19 5.74 17.96
C ALA A 119 3.76 5.78 19.40
N THR A 120 4.38 4.70 19.86
CA THR A 120 5.01 4.68 21.19
C THR A 120 6.26 5.56 21.24
N ALA A 121 7.08 5.59 20.19
CA ALA A 121 8.26 6.47 20.11
C ALA A 121 7.86 7.95 20.13
N THR A 122 6.84 8.33 19.35
CA THR A 122 6.31 9.71 19.34
C THR A 122 5.67 10.08 20.68
N GLN A 123 4.90 9.18 21.29
CA GLN A 123 4.34 9.39 22.62
C GLN A 123 5.42 9.51 23.70
N TRP A 124 6.47 8.68 23.64
CA TRP A 124 7.63 8.76 24.54
C TRP A 124 8.36 10.10 24.38
N LEU A 125 8.53 10.59 23.16
CA LEU A 125 9.13 11.89 22.89
C LEU A 125 8.27 13.03 23.43
N ILE A 126 6.95 12.98 23.26
CA ILE A 126 6.02 13.97 23.81
C ILE A 126 6.10 13.99 25.34
N SER A 127 6.03 12.82 25.99
CA SER A 127 6.17 12.72 27.45
C SER A 127 7.54 13.21 27.94
N SER A 128 8.61 12.91 27.20
CA SER A 128 9.97 13.38 27.50
C SER A 128 10.18 14.87 27.25
N SER A 129 9.34 15.51 26.42
CA SER A 129 9.34 16.95 26.19
C SER A 129 8.51 17.70 27.23
N ILE A 130 7.46 17.08 27.79
CA ILE A 130 6.67 17.66 28.88
C ILE A 130 7.51 17.76 30.16
N ASP A 131 8.41 16.79 30.43
CA ASP A 131 9.37 16.86 31.55
C ASP A 131 10.39 18.00 31.44
N VAL A 132 10.64 18.54 30.24
CA VAL A 132 11.54 19.68 30.03
C VAL A 132 10.87 21.01 30.42
N THR A 133 9.54 21.08 30.43
CA THR A 133 8.81 22.33 30.73
C THR A 133 8.65 22.65 32.21
N LYS A 134 9.18 21.82 33.12
CA LYS A 134 9.03 21.99 34.57
C LYS A 134 10.29 22.40 35.34
N LEU A 135 11.39 22.69 34.66
CA LEU A 135 12.61 23.25 35.27
C LEU A 135 13.08 24.45 34.45
N GLU A 136 12.62 25.64 34.84
CA GLU A 136 13.33 26.88 34.52
C GLU A 136 14.71 26.82 35.21
N GLU A 137 15.77 26.53 34.43
CA GLU A 137 17.04 27.28 34.39
C GLU A 137 18.06 26.67 33.40
N PRO A 138 19.06 27.45 32.93
CA PRO A 138 19.58 27.37 31.56
C PRO A 138 20.69 26.33 31.40
N SER A 139 20.50 25.29 30.60
CA SER A 139 21.64 24.52 30.07
C SER A 139 21.31 23.68 28.82
N ASP A 140 22.18 23.85 27.82
CA ASP A 140 22.53 22.92 26.76
C ASP A 140 21.57 22.67 25.58
N SER A 141 21.75 23.52 24.56
CA SER A 141 21.41 23.29 23.15
C SER A 141 21.91 21.95 22.58
N SER A 142 22.87 21.31 23.25
CA SER A 142 23.40 19.96 22.96
C SER A 142 22.34 18.85 23.11
N SER A 143 21.49 18.91 24.15
CA SER A 143 20.51 17.85 24.46
C SER A 143 19.39 17.77 23.43
N ALA A 144 18.88 18.93 22.99
CA ALA A 144 17.86 18.99 21.94
C ALA A 144 18.40 18.53 20.57
N SER A 145 19.65 18.89 20.24
CA SER A 145 20.34 18.46 19.01
C SER A 145 20.58 16.95 18.99
N GLN A 146 20.92 16.35 20.13
CA GLN A 146 21.09 14.90 20.27
C GLN A 146 19.75 14.15 20.06
N LYS A 147 18.64 14.68 20.60
CA LYS A 147 17.29 14.10 20.45
C LYS A 147 16.79 14.14 18.99
N LEU A 148 16.98 15.27 18.30
CA LEU A 148 16.64 15.39 16.87
C LEU A 148 17.44 14.43 15.99
N LYS A 149 18.71 14.19 16.32
CA LYS A 149 19.54 13.18 15.63
C LYS A 149 18.99 11.76 15.80
N GLN A 150 18.55 11.39 17.00
CA GLN A 150 17.96 10.06 17.25
C GLN A 150 16.64 9.88 16.48
N LEU A 151 15.79 10.91 16.44
CA LEU A 151 14.57 10.95 15.62
C LEU A 151 14.87 10.75 14.13
N SER A 152 15.82 11.53 13.59
CA SER A 152 16.20 11.44 12.17
C SER A 152 16.88 10.12 11.79
N LYS A 153 17.46 9.42 12.78
CA LYS A 153 18.04 8.09 12.61
C LYS A 153 16.93 7.05 12.57
N PHE A 154 16.01 7.12 13.52
CA PHE A 154 14.88 6.22 13.62
C PHE A 154 13.94 6.31 12.40
N GLU A 155 13.58 7.52 11.95
CA GLU A 155 12.76 7.72 10.74
C GLU A 155 13.41 7.09 9.49
N ARG A 156 14.74 7.12 9.43
CA ARG A 156 15.51 6.55 8.33
C ARG A 156 15.49 5.03 8.36
N GLU A 157 15.63 4.44 9.54
CA GLU A 157 15.55 2.99 9.75
C GLU A 157 14.14 2.46 9.46
N PHE A 158 13.10 3.16 9.92
CA PHE A 158 11.70 2.86 9.60
C PHE A 158 11.45 2.89 8.09
N ASN A 159 11.87 3.96 7.41
CA ASN A 159 11.71 4.08 5.96
C ASN A 159 12.51 3.01 5.21
N ALA A 160 13.71 2.65 5.67
CA ALA A 160 14.52 1.58 5.07
C ALA A 160 13.85 0.20 5.22
N GLU A 161 13.31 -0.12 6.40
CA GLU A 161 12.54 -1.35 6.58
C GLU A 161 11.29 -1.38 5.72
N LEU A 162 10.59 -0.25 5.60
CA LEU A 162 9.39 -0.14 4.77
C LEU A 162 9.71 -0.35 3.28
N GLN A 163 10.85 0.16 2.81
CA GLN A 163 11.36 -0.09 1.45
C GLN A 163 11.81 -1.55 1.25
N SER A 164 12.39 -2.17 2.28
CA SER A 164 12.79 -3.60 2.24
C SER A 164 11.61 -4.56 2.06
N LEU A 165 10.39 -4.11 2.38
CA LEU A 165 9.17 -4.89 2.13
C LEU A 165 8.79 -4.91 0.64
N GLY A 166 9.28 -3.98 -0.19
CA GLY A 166 8.95 -3.87 -1.62
C GLY A 166 9.09 -5.18 -2.42
N PRO A 167 10.24 -5.88 -2.36
CA PRO A 167 10.45 -7.17 -3.03
C PRO A 167 9.61 -8.32 -2.44
N ILE A 168 9.35 -8.29 -1.13
CA ILE A 168 8.53 -9.30 -0.43
C ILE A 168 7.05 -9.14 -0.83
N LEU A 169 6.64 -7.92 -1.19
CA LEU A 169 5.32 -7.61 -1.71
C LEU A 169 5.16 -7.96 -3.20
N SER A 170 6.22 -7.94 -4.00
CA SER A 170 6.19 -8.34 -5.41
C SER A 170 6.31 -9.84 -5.65
N THR A 171 6.88 -10.60 -4.71
CA THR A 171 7.18 -12.03 -4.86
C THR A 171 5.98 -12.97 -4.69
N SER A 172 4.82 -12.49 -4.22
CA SER A 172 3.62 -13.33 -4.03
C SER A 172 2.67 -13.42 -5.22
N SER A 173 2.99 -12.78 -6.34
CA SER A 173 2.46 -13.15 -7.66
C SER A 173 3.65 -13.55 -8.51
N GLN A 174 3.67 -14.78 -9.02
CA GLN A 174 4.80 -15.28 -9.82
C GLN A 174 5.32 -14.23 -10.81
N ALA A 175 6.60 -13.89 -10.71
CA ALA A 175 7.29 -13.02 -11.64
C ALA A 175 8.60 -13.68 -12.06
N GLU A 176 8.54 -14.51 -13.08
CA GLU A 176 9.65 -14.71 -14.03
C GLU A 176 9.52 -13.66 -15.16
N PRO A 177 10.49 -13.43 -16.06
CA PRO A 177 11.94 -13.27 -15.93
C PRO A 177 12.41 -11.88 -16.49
N TYR A 178 11.57 -10.83 -16.47
CA TYR A 178 11.84 -9.56 -17.16
C TYR A 178 12.55 -8.47 -16.32
N LEU A 179 12.94 -8.76 -15.07
CA LEU A 179 13.53 -7.75 -14.16
C LEU A 179 15.06 -7.59 -14.26
N THR A 180 15.73 -8.26 -15.20
CA THR A 180 17.19 -8.10 -15.41
C THR A 180 17.62 -6.73 -15.91
N HIS A 181 16.70 -5.82 -16.26
CA HIS A 181 17.03 -4.49 -16.77
C HIS A 181 16.77 -3.31 -15.81
N LEU A 182 16.27 -3.55 -14.59
CA LEU A 182 15.99 -2.47 -13.63
C LEU A 182 17.06 -2.26 -12.56
N GLY A 183 18.18 -2.99 -12.63
CA GLY A 183 19.33 -2.86 -11.74
C GLY A 183 20.30 -1.71 -12.06
N THR A 184 19.90 -0.71 -12.86
CA THR A 184 20.77 0.44 -13.17
C THR A 184 20.00 1.75 -13.03
N TRP A 185 19.79 2.18 -11.80
CA TRP A 185 19.61 3.60 -11.50
C TRP A 185 20.53 3.93 -10.32
N LYS A 186 21.53 4.75 -10.62
CA LYS A 186 22.57 5.27 -9.73
C LYS A 186 22.12 6.61 -9.19
#